data_AF-A0A0G1BQG2-F1
#
_entry.id   AF-A0A0G1BQG2-F1
#
_cell.length_a   1.000
_cell.length_b   1.000
_cell.length_c   1.000
_cell.angle_alpha   90.00
_cell.angle_beta   90.00
_cell.angle_gamma   90.00
#
_symmetry.space_group_name_H-M   'P 1'
#
loop_
_entity.id
_entity.type
_entity.pdbx_description
1 polymer ?
#
loop_
_entity_poly.entity_id
_entity_poly.type
_entity_poly.pdbx_seq_one_letter_code
_entity_poly.pdbx_strand_id
1 'polypeptide(L)'
;MKIFVFGNPEFEEDNLPLKILPLLKKKFPEIDFEIKDPNEEWGNEENITAIDTVLGINDVTIFKNLSEFKKAPRFGMHDFDALANILHLQKIGKIKKTVVIGLPKALPEKEALEKISQILNSNSL
;
A
#
# COMPACT_ATOMS: atom_id res chain seq x y z
N MET A 1 -13.90 -6.25 1.62
CA MET A 1 -12.46 -6.35 1.24
C MET A 1 -11.66 -5.63 2.30
N LYS A 2 -10.49 -6.13 2.68
CA LYS A 2 -9.60 -5.43 3.61
C LYS A 2 -8.41 -4.83 2.85
N ILE A 3 -8.06 -3.59 3.15
CA ILE A 3 -6.90 -2.90 2.61
C ILE A 3 -6.04 -2.42 3.77
N PHE A 4 -4.78 -2.86 3.80
CA PHE A 4 -3.81 -2.35 4.76
C PHE A 4 -3.23 -1.04 4.26
N VAL A 5 -3.10 -0.07 5.16
CA VAL A 5 -2.54 1.24 4.85
C VAL A 5 -1.30 1.43 5.70
N PHE A 6 -0.18 1.54 5.02
CA PHE A 6 1.13 1.81 5.61
C PHE A 6 1.47 3.29 5.43
N GLY A 7 2.26 3.80 6.35
CA GLY A 7 2.75 5.17 6.32
C GLY A 7 3.12 5.66 7.71
N ASN A 8 4.06 6.60 7.76
CA ASN A 8 4.52 7.21 8.99
C ASN A 8 3.96 8.63 9.17
N PRO A 9 3.14 8.90 10.20
CA PRO A 9 2.58 10.24 10.41
C PRO A 9 3.67 11.29 10.74
N GLU A 10 4.82 10.88 11.28
CA GLU A 10 5.93 11.75 11.64
C GLU A 10 6.82 12.12 10.45
N PHE A 11 6.66 11.47 9.30
CA PHE A 11 7.46 11.72 8.10
C PHE A 11 6.59 12.28 6.97
N GLU A 12 6.83 13.53 6.57
CA GLU A 12 6.01 14.20 5.56
C GLU A 12 6.00 13.48 4.20
N GLU A 13 7.09 12.81 3.85
CA GLU A 13 7.20 12.07 2.60
C GLU A 13 6.42 10.75 2.61
N ASP A 14 5.99 10.26 3.79
CA ASP A 14 5.34 8.95 3.97
C ASP A 14 3.94 9.03 4.65
N ASN A 15 3.49 10.23 4.98
CA ASN A 15 2.17 10.41 5.61
C ASN A 15 1.01 10.53 4.59
N LEU A 16 1.30 10.52 3.29
CA LEU A 16 0.29 10.68 2.24
C LEU A 16 -0.83 9.62 2.31
N PRO A 17 -0.54 8.30 2.47
CA PRO A 17 -1.58 7.28 2.60
C PRO A 17 -2.49 7.54 3.82
N LEU A 18 -1.91 7.99 4.93
CA LEU A 18 -2.64 8.28 6.17
C LEU A 18 -3.52 9.54 6.04
N LYS A 19 -3.06 10.56 5.30
CA LYS A 19 -3.81 11.81 5.07
C LYS A 19 -5.06 11.59 4.23
N ILE A 20 -4.98 10.76 3.20
CA ILE A 20 -6.13 10.49 2.31
C ILE A 20 -7.08 9.43 2.89
N LEU A 21 -6.63 8.65 3.89
CA LEU A 21 -7.40 7.57 4.50
C LEU A 21 -8.80 7.97 5.00
N PRO A 22 -9.01 9.10 5.72
CA PRO A 22 -10.34 9.50 6.15
C PRO A 22 -11.29 9.76 4.97
N LEU A 23 -10.76 10.29 3.87
CA LEU A 23 -11.52 10.56 2.65
C LEU A 23 -11.87 9.25 1.92
N LEU A 24 -10.93 8.30 1.88
CA LEU A 24 -11.16 6.96 1.34
C LEU A 24 -12.23 6.21 2.13
N LYS A 25 -12.15 6.21 3.47
CA LYS A 25 -13.18 5.59 4.34
C LYS A 25 -14.57 6.19 4.12
N LYS A 26 -14.65 7.51 3.90
CA LYS A 26 -15.93 8.17 3.61
C LYS A 26 -16.48 7.80 2.24
N LYS A 27 -15.61 7.60 1.24
CA LYS A 27 -15.98 7.31 -0.14
C LYS A 27 -16.30 5.82 -0.37
N PHE A 28 -15.63 4.94 0.38
CA PHE A 28 -15.75 3.49 0.29
C PHE A 28 -16.04 2.89 1.68
N PRO A 29 -17.21 3.16 2.28
CA PRO A 29 -17.57 2.64 3.60
C PRO A 29 -17.66 1.11 3.67
N GLU A 30 -17.76 0.42 2.53
CA GLU A 30 -17.79 -1.03 2.40
C GLU A 30 -16.41 -1.70 2.42
N ILE A 31 -15.34 -0.90 2.29
CA ILE A 31 -13.95 -1.39 2.35
C ILE A 31 -13.43 -1.17 3.78
N ASP A 32 -12.87 -2.23 4.35
CA ASP A 32 -12.22 -2.18 5.66
C ASP A 32 -10.77 -1.70 5.48
N PHE A 33 -10.51 -0.43 5.80
CA PHE A 33 -9.16 0.12 5.78
C PHE A 33 -8.53 0.08 7.18
N GLU A 34 -7.45 -0.67 7.31
CA GLU A 34 -6.71 -0.90 8.55
C GLU A 34 -5.31 -0.28 8.43
N ILE A 35 -4.94 0.60 9.35
CA ILE A 35 -3.56 1.09 9.43
C ILE A 35 -2.74 -0.04 10.06
N LYS A 36 -1.63 -0.42 9.42
CA LYS A 36 -0.73 -1.46 9.94
C LYS A 36 0.69 -0.97 10.01
N ASP A 37 1.40 -1.44 11.05
CA ASP A 37 2.85 -1.35 11.08
C ASP A 37 3.45 -2.58 10.37
N PRO A 38 4.53 -2.40 9.60
CA PRO A 38 5.24 -3.52 8.98
C PRO A 38 5.66 -4.63 9.95
N ASN A 39 5.95 -4.28 11.21
CA ASN A 39 6.47 -5.17 12.23
C ASN A 39 5.37 -5.85 13.09
N GLU A 40 4.11 -5.46 12.92
CA GLU A 40 3.00 -6.12 13.60
C GLU A 40 2.69 -7.49 12.97
N GLU A 41 1.92 -8.32 13.68
CA GLU A 41 1.38 -9.53 13.08
C GLU A 41 0.33 -9.17 12.03
N TRP A 42 0.59 -9.62 10.80
CA TRP A 42 -0.38 -9.53 9.72
C TRP A 42 -1.29 -10.74 9.87
N GLY A 43 -2.61 -10.54 9.71
CA GLY A 43 -3.58 -11.61 9.94
C GLY A 43 -3.42 -12.79 8.96
N ASN A 44 -4.36 -13.73 9.03
CA ASN A 44 -4.34 -14.94 8.20
C ASN A 44 -4.95 -14.72 6.80
N GLU A 45 -4.95 -13.50 6.29
CA GLU A 45 -5.49 -13.16 4.98
C GLU A 45 -4.64 -13.75 3.84
N GLU A 46 -5.23 -14.68 3.05
CA GLU A 46 -4.52 -15.29 1.92
C GLU A 46 -4.25 -14.32 0.76
N ASN A 47 -5.05 -13.25 0.65
CA ASN A 47 -4.89 -12.21 -0.37
C ASN A 47 -4.81 -10.86 0.33
N ILE A 48 -3.70 -10.15 0.10
CA ILE A 48 -3.42 -8.89 0.74
C ILE A 48 -3.41 -7.76 -0.29
N THR A 49 -4.16 -6.70 -0.01
CA THR A 49 -4.04 -5.42 -0.70
C THR A 49 -3.48 -4.39 0.26
N ALA A 50 -2.39 -3.73 -0.11
CA ALA A 50 -1.75 -2.70 0.68
C ALA A 50 -1.68 -1.37 -0.09
N ILE A 51 -1.74 -0.26 0.63
CA ILE A 51 -1.45 1.09 0.14
C ILE A 51 -0.24 1.58 0.91
N ASP A 52 0.79 2.02 0.21
CA ASP A 52 2.04 2.48 0.81
C ASP A 52 2.68 3.58 -0.03
N THR A 53 3.52 4.40 0.57
CA THR A 53 4.36 5.34 -0.16
C THR A 53 5.51 4.58 -0.80
N VAL A 54 5.81 4.86 -2.08
CA VAL A 54 6.92 4.24 -2.79
C VAL A 54 7.84 5.32 -3.33
N LEU A 55 9.13 5.19 -3.00
CA LEU A 55 10.17 6.06 -3.53
C LEU A 55 10.58 5.66 -4.95
N GLY A 56 10.88 6.65 -5.79
CA GLY A 56 11.36 6.43 -7.15
C GLY A 56 10.27 6.19 -8.21
N ILE A 57 8.99 6.25 -7.84
CA ILE A 57 7.87 6.34 -8.78
C ILE A 57 7.39 7.79 -8.93
N ASN A 58 6.89 8.14 -10.11
CA ASN A 58 6.34 9.47 -10.40
C ASN A 58 4.81 9.49 -10.42
N ASP A 59 4.18 8.32 -10.49
CA ASP A 59 2.72 8.18 -10.51
C ASP A 59 2.28 6.93 -9.74
N VAL A 60 1.01 6.89 -9.30
CA VAL A 60 0.39 5.78 -8.59
C VAL A 60 0.55 4.50 -9.41
N THR A 61 1.25 3.54 -8.82
CA THR A 61 1.63 2.30 -9.50
C THR A 61 1.07 1.11 -8.75
N ILE A 62 0.41 0.20 -9.47
CA ILE A 62 -0.08 -1.05 -8.90
C ILE A 62 0.98 -2.12 -9.14
N PHE A 63 1.48 -2.70 -8.05
CA PHE A 63 2.41 -3.81 -8.07
C PHE A 63 1.65 -5.09 -7.72
N LYS A 64 1.54 -6.02 -8.68
CA LYS A 64 0.81 -7.30 -8.48
C LYS A 64 1.74 -8.47 -8.18
N ASN A 65 3.03 -8.31 -8.42
CA ASN A 65 4.03 -9.35 -8.26
C ASN A 65 5.30 -8.79 -7.60
N LEU A 66 5.89 -9.57 -6.70
CA LEU A 66 7.17 -9.25 -6.05
C LEU A 66 8.32 -8.93 -7.02
N SER A 67 8.29 -9.50 -8.22
CA SER A 67 9.28 -9.26 -9.28
C SER A 67 9.26 -7.81 -9.80
N GLU A 68 8.13 -7.11 -9.67
CA GLU A 68 7.97 -5.72 -10.08
C GLU A 68 8.64 -4.77 -9.08
N PHE A 69 8.67 -5.13 -7.79
CA PHE A 69 9.37 -4.37 -6.75
C PHE A 69 10.89 -4.40 -6.94
N LYS A 70 11.46 -5.51 -7.43
CA LYS A 70 12.91 -5.59 -7.69
C LYS A 70 13.42 -4.59 -8.73
N LYS A 71 12.53 -3.99 -9.54
CA LYS A 71 12.88 -3.03 -10.59
C LYS A 71 12.76 -1.57 -10.16
N ALA A 72 12.19 -1.27 -8.99
CA ALA A 72 12.05 0.11 -8.51
C ALA A 72 13.33 0.57 -7.80
N PRO A 73 13.87 1.76 -8.13
CA PRO A 73 15.11 2.25 -7.56
C PRO A 73 14.87 2.78 -6.14
N ARG A 74 15.42 2.07 -5.14
CA ARG A 74 15.59 2.50 -3.74
C ARG A 74 14.28 2.76 -2.99
N PHE A 75 13.68 1.67 -2.51
CA PHE A 75 12.79 1.66 -1.34
C PHE A 75 13.52 2.25 -0.12
N GLY A 76 12.84 3.10 0.66
CA GLY A 76 13.37 3.69 1.88
C GLY A 76 13.72 2.63 2.93
N MET A 77 14.49 3.02 3.94
CA MET A 77 14.94 2.13 5.02
C MET A 77 13.78 1.52 5.84
N HIS A 78 12.57 2.07 5.75
CA HIS A 78 11.34 1.56 6.38
C HIS A 78 10.47 0.72 5.43
N ASP A 79 10.41 1.06 4.14
CA ASP A 79 9.75 0.27 3.08
C ASP A 79 10.30 -1.16 2.95
N PHE A 80 11.53 -1.37 3.44
CA PHE A 80 12.17 -2.68 3.47
C PHE A 80 11.42 -3.66 4.39
N ASP A 81 10.80 -3.17 5.47
CA ASP A 81 10.18 -4.03 6.47
C ASP A 81 8.82 -4.57 5.99
N ALA A 82 7.98 -3.74 5.35
CA ALA A 82 6.67 -4.18 4.86
C ALA A 82 6.82 -5.19 3.72
N LEU A 83 7.70 -4.87 2.76
CA LEU A 83 8.00 -5.75 1.65
C LEU A 83 8.70 -7.04 2.11
N ALA A 84 9.64 -6.95 3.06
CA ALA A 84 10.29 -8.13 3.64
C ALA A 84 9.30 -9.01 4.40
N ASN A 85 8.35 -8.42 5.14
CA ASN A 85 7.32 -9.17 5.84
C ASN A 85 6.37 -9.87 4.84
N ILE A 86 5.92 -9.19 3.78
CA ILE A 86 5.15 -9.80 2.68
C ILE A 86 5.93 -10.97 2.07
N LEU A 87 7.21 -10.77 1.76
CA LEU A 87 8.09 -11.80 1.20
C LEU A 87 8.20 -13.02 2.13
N HIS A 88 8.36 -12.76 3.42
CA HIS A 88 8.44 -13.79 4.45
C HIS A 88 7.13 -14.59 4.52
N LEU A 89 5.99 -13.90 4.64
CA LEU A 89 4.66 -14.47 4.73
C LEU A 89 4.26 -15.27 3.49
N GLN A 90 4.65 -14.83 2.28
CA GLN A 90 4.49 -15.62 1.06
C GLN A 90 5.37 -16.87 1.05
N LYS A 91 6.62 -16.77 1.52
CA LYS A 91 7.55 -17.90 1.58
C LYS A 91 7.09 -19.00 2.53
N ILE A 92 6.46 -18.64 3.65
CA ILE A 92 5.87 -19.61 4.59
C ILE A 92 4.45 -20.05 4.21
N GLY A 93 3.93 -19.59 3.06
CA GLY A 93 2.64 -20.01 2.50
C GLY A 93 1.40 -19.39 3.15
N LYS A 94 1.57 -18.35 3.99
CA LYS A 94 0.44 -17.63 4.61
C LYS A 94 -0.27 -16.69 3.64
N ILE A 95 0.47 -16.07 2.72
CA ILE A 95 -0.09 -15.20 1.67
C ILE A 95 0.08 -15.89 0.32
N LYS A 96 -1.00 -15.96 -0.47
CA LYS A 96 -0.99 -16.47 -1.84
C LYS A 96 -0.83 -15.35 -2.86
N LYS A 97 -1.47 -14.20 -2.64
CA LYS A 97 -1.39 -13.04 -3.53
C LYS A 97 -1.24 -11.74 -2.75
N THR A 98 -0.47 -10.83 -3.33
CA THR A 98 -0.27 -9.49 -2.79
C THR A 98 -0.42 -8.48 -3.90
N VAL A 99 -1.20 -7.44 -3.64
CA VAL A 99 -1.27 -6.25 -4.47
C VAL A 99 -0.85 -5.05 -3.62
N VAL A 100 0.09 -4.25 -4.10
CA VAL A 100 0.48 -2.99 -3.45
C VAL A 100 0.15 -1.83 -4.38
N ILE A 101 -0.55 -0.84 -3.86
CA ILE A 101 -0.84 0.43 -4.51
C ILE A 101 0.19 1.43 -3.99
N GLY A 102 1.25 1.64 -4.78
CA GLY A 102 2.33 2.55 -4.43
C GLY A 102 1.97 3.99 -4.75
N LEU A 103 2.12 4.88 -3.78
CA LEU A 103 1.91 6.32 -3.91
C LEU A 103 3.25 7.07 -4.05
N PRO A 104 3.40 7.98 -5.01
CA PRO A 104 4.59 8.84 -5.08
C PRO A 104 4.59 9.84 -3.92
N LYS A 105 5.76 10.07 -3.31
CA LYS A 105 5.93 11.05 -2.24
C LYS A 105 5.47 12.48 -2.59
N ALA A 106 5.59 12.87 -3.85
CA ALA A 106 5.34 14.23 -4.32
C ALA A 106 3.92 14.41 -4.89
N LEU A 107 3.07 13.39 -4.82
CA LEU A 107 1.75 13.43 -5.42
C LEU A 107 0.80 14.27 -4.55
N PRO A 108 0.06 15.26 -5.11
CA PRO A 108 -0.93 16.01 -4.35
C PRO A 108 -2.03 15.11 -3.78
N GLU A 109 -2.49 15.37 -2.55
CA GLU A 109 -3.51 14.58 -1.87
C GLU A 109 -4.79 14.37 -2.69
N LYS A 110 -5.25 15.40 -3.39
CA LYS A 110 -6.44 15.32 -4.26
C LYS A 110 -6.22 14.35 -5.42
N GLU A 111 -5.06 14.41 -6.05
CA GLU A 111 -4.72 13.54 -7.18
C GLU A 111 -4.52 12.10 -6.70
N ALA A 112 -3.85 11.90 -5.56
CA ALA A 112 -3.71 10.61 -4.90
C ALA A 112 -5.08 9.97 -4.62
N LEU A 113 -6.00 10.73 -4.03
CA LEU A 113 -7.36 10.29 -3.74
C LEU A 113 -8.12 9.90 -5.01
N GLU A 114 -8.05 10.72 -6.06
CA GLU A 114 -8.72 10.45 -7.33
C GLU A 114 -8.20 9.18 -7.98
N LYS A 115 -6.88 9.01 -8.09
CA LYS A 115 -6.26 7.83 -8.70
C LYS A 115 -6.56 6.56 -7.92
N ILE A 116 -6.42 6.57 -6.59
CA ILE A 116 -6.79 5.41 -5.76
C ILE A 116 -8.27 5.10 -5.91
N SER A 117 -9.13 6.11 -5.92
CA SER A 117 -10.57 5.89 -6.12
C SER A 117 -10.88 5.23 -7.46
N GLN A 118 -10.17 5.61 -8.53
CA GLN A 118 -10.34 4.98 -9.85
C GLN A 118 -9.89 3.51 -9.80
N ILE A 119 -8.77 3.22 -9.16
CA ILE A 119 -8.26 1.85 -9.01
C ILE A 119 -9.25 0.97 -8.25
N LEU A 120 -9.78 1.47 -7.13
CA LEU A 120 -10.76 0.76 -6.30
C LEU A 120 -12.09 0.52 -7.03
N ASN A 121 -12.56 1.49 -7.83
CA ASN A 121 -13.80 1.35 -8.61
C ASN A 121 -13.67 0.41 -9.82
N SER A 122 -12.47 0.27 -10.39
CA SER A 122 -12.28 -0.43 -11.67
C SER A 122 -12.29 -1.96 -11.54
N ASN A 123 -12.51 -2.53 -10.34
CA ASN A 123 -12.30 -3.96 -10.05
C ASN A 123 -10.93 -4.47 -10.52
N SER A 124 -9.93 -3.59 -10.59
CA SER A 124 -8.58 -3.90 -11.08
C SER A 124 -7.70 -4.59 -10.03
N LEU A 125 -8.25 -4.82 -8.84
CA LEU A 125 -7.63 -5.44 -7.67
C LEU A 125 -8.07 -6.90 -7.53
#